data_AF-A0A1V5CGK0-F1
#
_entry.id   AF-A0A1V5CGK0-F1
#
_cell.length_a   1.000
_cell.length_b   1.000
_cell.length_c   1.000
_cell.angle_alpha   90.00
_cell.angle_beta   90.00
_cell.angle_gamma   90.00
#
_symmetry.space_group_name_H-M   'P 1'
#
loop_
_entity.id
_entity.type
_entity.pdbx_description
1 polymer ?
#
loop_
_entity_poly.entity_id
_entity_poly.type
_entity_poly.pdbx_seq_one_letter_code
_entity_poly.pdbx_strand_id
1 'polypeptide(L)'
;MKIETKKLKLSQIKPNPQNPRRIGKTEMDRLVKSLQDFPEMLELREIIIDENNIILGGNMRYRALKQIGEKECVAKIVTGLTVDQKREFIIKDNSAFGQYDMDALANLWSDLPLVEWGVDLPEDWTKDPEEAAGDVEAEDKPEKPQIIECPKCGHEFSVMKEKKG
;
A
#
# COMPACT_ATOMS: atom_id res chain seq x y z
N MET A 1 3.27 -21.06 14.38
CA MET A 1 2.98 -19.69 14.91
C MET A 1 3.06 -19.73 16.43
N LYS A 2 3.72 -18.76 17.06
CA LYS A 2 3.72 -18.56 18.52
C LYS A 2 3.28 -17.13 18.83
N ILE A 3 2.53 -16.96 19.90
CA ILE A 3 2.03 -15.66 20.38
C ILE A 3 2.46 -15.48 21.83
N GLU A 4 2.99 -14.31 22.16
CA GLU A 4 3.35 -13.90 23.53
C GLU A 4 2.91 -12.45 23.76
N THR A 5 2.33 -12.17 24.93
CA THR A 5 1.96 -10.80 25.32
C THR A 5 2.83 -10.35 26.49
N LYS A 6 3.45 -9.17 26.37
CA LYS A 6 4.22 -8.56 27.48
C LYS A 6 4.26 -7.04 27.40
N LYS A 7 4.60 -6.39 28.52
CA LYS A 7 4.93 -4.96 28.55
C LYS A 7 6.32 -4.75 27.95
N LEU A 8 6.43 -3.82 27.01
CA LEU A 8 7.67 -3.43 26.34
C LEU A 8 7.85 -1.92 26.39
N LYS A 9 9.11 -1.48 26.34
CA LYS A 9 9.42 -0.06 26.12
C LYS A 9 9.12 0.30 24.67
N LEU A 10 8.50 1.46 24.45
CA LEU A 10 8.23 1.98 23.11
C LEU A 10 9.51 2.19 22.29
N SER A 11 10.66 2.37 22.94
CA SER A 11 11.97 2.45 22.27
C SER A 11 12.42 1.13 21.64
N GLN A 12 11.85 0.00 22.05
CA GLN A 12 12.17 -1.33 21.49
C GLN A 12 11.32 -1.65 20.26
N ILE A 13 10.21 -0.93 20.07
CA ILE A 13 9.23 -1.14 18.99
C ILE A 13 9.59 -0.26 17.79
N LYS A 14 9.58 -0.88 16.61
CA LYS A 14 9.89 -0.23 15.33
C LYS A 14 8.61 -0.02 14.53
N PRO A 15 8.22 1.23 14.24
CA PRO A 15 7.09 1.47 13.34
C PRO A 15 7.39 0.85 11.96
N ASN A 16 6.35 0.34 11.30
CA ASN A 16 6.51 -0.19 9.95
C ASN A 16 6.56 1.00 8.96
N PRO A 17 7.70 1.26 8.30
CA PRO A 17 7.84 2.38 7.37
C PRO A 17 6.96 2.23 6.13
N GLN A 18 6.53 1.00 5.81
CA GLN A 18 5.72 0.69 4.63
C GLN A 18 4.22 0.60 4.94
N ASN A 19 3.79 0.91 6.18
CA ASN A 19 2.37 0.84 6.54
C ASN A 19 1.57 1.85 5.69
N PRO A 20 0.65 1.38 4.81
CA PRO A 20 -0.04 2.27 3.87
C PRO A 20 -1.14 3.09 4.55
N ARG A 21 -1.53 2.77 5.78
CA ARG A 21 -2.53 3.56 6.52
C ARG A 21 -1.96 4.89 7.00
N ARG A 22 -2.66 5.97 6.66
CA ARG A 22 -2.48 7.32 7.19
C ARG A 22 -3.53 7.63 8.27
N ILE A 23 -3.25 8.64 9.06
CA ILE A 23 -4.18 9.22 10.03
C ILE A 23 -4.07 10.74 9.92
N GLY A 24 -5.20 11.42 9.79
CA GLY A 24 -5.25 12.87 9.80
C GLY A 24 -4.98 13.44 11.20
N LYS A 25 -4.72 14.75 11.27
CA LYS A 25 -4.46 15.43 12.54
C LYS A 25 -5.65 15.32 13.50
N THR A 26 -6.86 15.57 13.01
CA THR A 26 -8.10 15.51 13.81
C THR A 26 -8.34 14.13 14.39
N GLU A 27 -8.13 13.08 13.60
CA GLU A 27 -8.27 11.69 14.03
C GLU A 27 -7.20 11.31 15.05
N MET A 28 -5.96 11.79 14.88
CA MET A 28 -4.90 11.60 15.86
C MET A 28 -5.24 12.29 17.19
N ASP A 29 -5.71 13.54 17.15
CA ASP A 29 -6.08 14.28 18.35
C ASP A 29 -7.24 13.59 19.10
N ARG A 30 -8.21 13.02 18.36
CA ARG A 30 -9.28 12.18 18.95
C ARG A 30 -8.73 10.89 19.58
N LEU A 31 -7.79 10.21 18.93
CA LEU A 31 -7.16 9.01 19.48
C LEU A 31 -6.39 9.34 20.76
N VAL A 32 -5.60 10.42 20.75
CA VAL A 32 -4.87 10.90 21.93
C VAL A 32 -5.83 11.21 23.07
N LYS A 33 -6.88 11.99 22.81
CA LYS A 33 -7.90 12.31 23.80
C LYS A 33 -8.57 11.05 24.37
N SER A 34 -8.93 10.09 23.51
CA SER A 34 -9.54 8.82 23.94
C SER A 34 -8.63 8.00 24.87
N LEU A 35 -7.30 8.04 24.67
CA LEU A 35 -6.35 7.36 25.54
C LEU A 35 -6.16 8.09 26.87
N GLN A 36 -6.29 9.42 26.89
CA GLN A 36 -6.22 10.23 28.10
C GLN A 36 -7.51 10.13 28.93
N ASP A 37 -8.67 10.12 28.29
CA ASP A 37 -9.98 10.00 28.94
C ASP A 37 -10.22 8.60 29.52
N PHE A 38 -9.58 7.57 28.96
CA PHE A 38 -9.68 6.18 29.44
C PHE A 38 -8.29 5.49 29.48
N PRO A 39 -7.46 5.79 30.49
CA PRO A 39 -6.08 5.31 30.58
C PRO A 39 -5.93 3.78 30.68
N GLU A 40 -6.91 3.07 31.22
CA GLU A 40 -6.91 1.60 31.29
C GLU A 40 -6.90 0.98 29.89
N MET A 41 -7.30 1.73 28.84
CA MET A 41 -7.13 1.30 27.46
C MET A 41 -5.68 0.96 27.12
N LEU A 42 -4.69 1.57 27.78
CA LEU A 42 -3.26 1.28 27.60
C LEU A 42 -2.92 -0.19 27.89
N GLU A 43 -3.62 -0.80 28.84
CA GLU A 43 -3.43 -2.21 29.22
C GLU A 43 -4.36 -3.15 28.43
N LEU A 44 -5.59 -2.69 28.12
CA LEU A 44 -6.59 -3.50 27.42
C LEU A 44 -6.29 -3.71 25.94
N ARG A 45 -5.51 -2.83 25.32
CA ARG A 45 -5.22 -2.86 23.88
C ARG A 45 -3.71 -2.88 23.63
N GLU A 46 -3.28 -3.91 22.95
CA GLU A 46 -1.90 -4.15 22.58
C GLU A 46 -1.46 -3.44 21.29
N ILE A 47 -0.15 -3.37 21.08
CA ILE A 47 0.47 -3.21 19.75
C ILE A 47 0.90 -4.60 19.28
N ILE A 48 0.59 -4.95 18.03
CA ILE A 48 0.95 -6.25 17.46
C ILE A 48 2.26 -6.09 16.69
N ILE A 49 3.28 -6.87 17.05
CA ILE A 49 4.62 -6.81 16.47
C ILE A 49 5.10 -8.19 16.02
N ASP A 50 6.02 -8.21 15.06
CA ASP A 50 6.70 -9.43 14.62
C ASP A 50 7.95 -9.75 15.49
N GLU A 51 8.65 -10.82 15.14
CA GLU A 51 9.89 -11.24 15.81
C GLU A 51 11.03 -10.22 15.78
N ASN A 52 10.96 -9.21 14.91
CA ASN A 52 11.96 -8.13 14.77
C ASN A 52 11.51 -6.83 15.46
N ASN A 53 10.43 -6.89 16.24
CA ASN A 53 9.71 -5.77 16.84
C ASN A 53 9.14 -4.76 15.83
N ILE A 54 8.87 -5.19 14.60
CA ILE A 54 8.22 -4.36 13.58
C ILE A 54 6.70 -4.40 13.80
N ILE A 55 6.06 -3.24 13.81
CA ILE A 55 4.61 -3.14 14.00
C ILE A 55 3.86 -3.74 12.81
N LEU A 56 3.08 -4.78 13.09
CA LEU A 56 2.09 -5.34 12.17
C LEU A 56 0.73 -4.66 12.34
N GLY A 57 0.35 -4.32 13.58
CA GLY A 57 -0.92 -3.67 13.92
C GLY A 57 -0.78 -2.66 15.05
N GLY A 58 -1.48 -1.53 14.96
CA GLY A 58 -1.42 -0.47 15.98
C GLY A 58 -0.38 0.62 15.74
N ASN A 59 0.02 0.90 14.49
CA ASN A 59 0.95 2.00 14.16
C ASN A 59 0.46 3.37 14.68
N MET A 60 -0.85 3.65 14.61
CA MET A 60 -1.41 4.91 15.09
C MET A 60 -1.42 4.99 16.61
N ARG A 61 -1.69 3.86 17.27
CA ARG A 61 -1.56 3.72 18.73
C ARG A 61 -0.14 4.03 19.18
N TYR A 62 0.88 3.44 18.54
CA TYR A 62 2.28 3.74 18.83
C TYR A 62 2.60 5.24 18.75
N ARG A 63 2.14 5.92 17.69
CA ARG A 63 2.33 7.36 17.51
C ARG A 63 1.63 8.17 18.60
N ALA A 64 0.38 7.83 18.93
CA ALA A 64 -0.37 8.49 19.99
C ALA A 64 0.30 8.33 21.36
N LEU A 65 0.78 7.12 21.69
CA LEU A 65 1.52 6.85 22.93
C LEU A 65 2.79 7.70 23.04
N LYS A 66 3.53 7.83 21.93
CA LYS A 66 4.68 8.74 21.89
C LYS A 66 4.30 10.21 22.10
N GLN A 67 3.18 10.65 21.53
CA GLN A 67 2.70 12.03 21.65
C GLN A 67 2.28 12.37 23.08
N ILE A 68 1.66 11.45 23.82
CA ILE A 68 1.28 11.64 25.23
C ILE A 68 2.44 11.46 26.21
N GLY A 69 3.60 10.99 25.73
CA GLY A 69 4.81 10.86 26.56
C GLY A 69 4.99 9.50 27.25
N GLU A 70 4.12 8.52 26.96
CA GLU A 70 4.24 7.17 27.50
C GLU A 70 5.57 6.52 27.13
N LYS A 71 6.03 5.61 28.00
CA LYS A 71 7.31 4.92 27.82
C LYS A 71 7.16 3.45 27.50
N GLU A 72 6.03 2.86 27.89
CA GLU A 72 5.79 1.43 27.79
C GLU A 72 4.38 1.15 27.25
N CYS A 73 4.20 -0.03 26.68
CA CYS A 73 2.90 -0.49 26.23
C CYS A 73 2.81 -2.01 26.32
N VAL A 74 1.60 -2.54 26.33
CA VAL A 74 1.37 -3.97 26.11
C VAL A 74 1.59 -4.26 24.63
N ALA A 75 2.45 -5.24 24.34
CA ALA A 75 2.73 -5.71 22.98
C ALA A 75 2.43 -7.20 22.86
N LYS A 76 1.75 -7.58 21.78
CA LYS A 76 1.55 -8.97 21.36
C LYS A 76 2.56 -9.28 20.26
N ILE A 77 3.49 -10.17 20.58
CA ILE A 77 4.56 -10.60 19.68
C ILE A 77 4.09 -11.87 18.98
N VAL A 78 4.11 -11.83 17.66
CA VAL A 78 3.73 -12.94 16.81
C VAL A 78 4.96 -13.42 16.05
N THR A 79 5.28 -14.70 16.18
CA THR A 79 6.43 -15.30 15.48
C THR A 79 6.01 -16.48 14.59
N GLY A 80 6.73 -16.64 13.49
CA GLY A 80 6.51 -17.72 12.52
C GLY A 80 5.36 -17.46 11.55
N LEU A 81 5.01 -16.19 11.29
CA LEU A 81 4.22 -15.80 10.12
C LEU A 81 5.14 -15.65 8.91
N THR A 82 4.65 -16.04 7.73
CA THR A 82 5.32 -15.74 6.47
C THR A 82 5.26 -14.23 6.16
N VAL A 83 6.08 -13.77 5.22
CA VAL A 83 6.05 -12.38 4.75
C VAL A 83 4.64 -12.04 4.22
N ASP A 84 4.04 -12.93 3.44
CA ASP A 84 2.71 -12.72 2.86
C ASP A 84 1.62 -12.64 3.93
N GLN A 85 1.68 -13.52 4.95
CA GLN A 85 0.75 -13.46 6.08
C GLN A 85 0.88 -12.17 6.88
N LYS A 86 2.11 -11.65 7.06
CA LYS A 86 2.32 -10.34 7.69
C LYS A 86 1.71 -9.22 6.86
N ARG A 87 1.90 -9.23 5.54
CA ARG A 87 1.35 -8.24 4.62
C ARG A 87 -0.18 -8.26 4.59
N GLU A 88 -0.76 -9.46 4.48
CA GLU A 88 -2.20 -9.69 4.56
C GLU A 88 -2.79 -9.14 5.87
N PHE A 89 -2.17 -9.48 7.00
CA PHE A 89 -2.60 -8.99 8.31
C PHE A 89 -2.60 -7.46 8.37
N ILE A 90 -1.54 -6.80 7.88
CA ILE A 90 -1.43 -5.33 7.89
C ILE A 90 -2.58 -4.68 7.10
N ILE A 91 -2.93 -5.20 5.91
CA ILE A 91 -4.01 -4.62 5.11
C ILE A 91 -5.38 -4.85 5.78
N LYS A 92 -5.64 -6.07 6.24
CA LYS A 92 -6.92 -6.42 6.89
C LYS A 92 -7.13 -5.71 8.23
N ASP A 93 -6.08 -5.45 9.01
CA ASP A 93 -6.17 -4.66 10.25
C ASP A 93 -6.46 -3.18 9.95
N ASN A 94 -6.05 -2.70 8.78
CA ASN A 94 -6.26 -1.32 8.36
C ASN A 94 -7.65 -1.07 7.75
N SER A 95 -8.26 -2.05 7.08
CA SER A 95 -9.43 -1.83 6.20
C SER A 95 -10.70 -1.39 6.92
N ALA A 96 -10.86 -1.71 8.19
CA ALA A 96 -12.05 -1.32 8.95
C ALA A 96 -12.20 0.22 9.08
N PHE A 97 -11.11 0.98 9.15
CA PHE A 97 -11.14 2.43 9.45
C PHE A 97 -9.92 3.21 8.90
N GLY A 98 -9.28 2.72 7.84
CA GLY A 98 -8.04 3.29 7.30
C GLY A 98 -8.28 4.35 6.24
N GLN A 99 -7.72 5.54 6.41
CA GLN A 99 -7.37 6.37 5.26
C GLN A 99 -6.05 5.86 4.71
N TYR A 100 -5.95 5.76 3.39
CA TYR A 100 -4.85 5.10 2.73
C TYR A 100 -3.95 6.07 1.98
N ASP A 101 -2.64 5.81 2.02
CA ASP A 101 -1.64 6.40 1.15
C ASP A 101 -1.70 5.69 -0.20
N MET A 102 -2.39 6.29 -1.17
CA MET A 102 -2.63 5.65 -2.47
C MET A 102 -1.31 5.40 -3.20
N ASP A 103 -0.34 6.31 -3.12
CA ASP A 103 0.97 6.11 -3.74
C ASP A 103 1.70 4.92 -3.12
N ALA A 104 1.72 4.82 -1.78
CA ALA A 104 2.35 3.68 -1.11
C ALA A 104 1.65 2.36 -1.45
N LEU A 105 0.31 2.36 -1.53
CA LEU A 105 -0.49 1.21 -1.94
C LEU A 105 -0.17 0.74 -3.36
N ALA A 106 -0.12 1.65 -4.32
CA ALA A 106 0.15 1.33 -5.73
C ALA A 106 1.53 0.68 -5.89
N ASN A 107 2.52 1.22 -5.16
CA ASN A 107 3.92 0.84 -5.34
C ASN A 107 4.34 -0.40 -4.54
N LEU A 108 3.73 -0.63 -3.36
CA LEU A 108 4.23 -1.65 -2.41
C LEU A 108 3.20 -2.73 -2.07
N TRP A 109 1.93 -2.59 -2.48
CA TRP A 109 0.83 -3.46 -2.03
C TRP A 109 -0.14 -3.87 -3.15
N SER A 110 0.12 -3.46 -4.40
CA SER A 110 -0.76 -3.69 -5.55
C SER A 110 -0.83 -5.16 -6.00
N ASP A 111 0.09 -6.01 -5.55
CA ASP A 111 0.10 -7.45 -5.77
C ASP A 111 -0.89 -8.23 -4.89
N LEU A 112 -1.58 -7.56 -3.96
CA LEU A 112 -2.50 -8.16 -3.00
C LEU A 112 -3.97 -7.97 -3.42
N PRO A 113 -4.90 -8.85 -2.99
CA PRO A 113 -6.33 -8.71 -3.27
C PRO A 113 -6.98 -7.63 -2.37
N LEU A 114 -6.59 -6.37 -2.60
CA LEU A 114 -6.93 -5.23 -1.75
C LEU A 114 -8.44 -4.98 -1.64
N VAL A 115 -9.17 -5.08 -2.76
CA VAL A 115 -10.64 -4.91 -2.79
C VAL A 115 -11.33 -6.00 -1.97
N GLU A 116 -10.91 -7.25 -2.12
CA GLU A 116 -11.45 -8.37 -1.34
C GLU A 116 -11.20 -8.21 0.17
N TRP A 117 -10.13 -7.51 0.54
CA TRP A 117 -9.78 -7.24 1.92
C TRP A 117 -10.41 -5.95 2.48
N GLY A 118 -11.29 -5.30 1.70
CA GLY A 118 -12.07 -4.15 2.13
C GLY A 118 -11.35 -2.80 1.97
N VAL A 119 -10.34 -2.72 1.12
CA VAL A 119 -9.74 -1.43 0.74
C VAL A 119 -10.60 -0.79 -0.35
N ASP A 120 -11.11 0.41 -0.06
CA ASP A 120 -11.85 1.23 -1.03
C ASP A 120 -10.87 1.87 -2.03
N LEU A 121 -10.82 1.32 -3.24
CA LEU A 121 -9.93 1.79 -4.31
C LEU A 121 -10.71 2.64 -5.33
N PRO A 122 -10.06 3.61 -6.00
CA PRO A 122 -10.67 4.36 -7.09
C PRO A 122 -11.11 3.42 -8.21
N GLU A 123 -12.25 3.71 -8.84
CA GLU A 123 -12.80 2.89 -9.93
C GLU A 123 -11.78 2.65 -11.05
N ASP A 124 -10.96 3.65 -11.37
CA ASP A 124 -9.95 3.57 -12.43
C ASP A 124 -8.80 2.60 -12.13
N TRP A 125 -8.62 2.16 -10.89
CA TRP A 125 -7.66 1.10 -10.54
C TRP A 125 -8.24 -0.31 -10.66
N THR A 126 -9.57 -0.41 -10.69
CA THR A 126 -10.29 -1.69 -10.76
C THR A 126 -10.68 -2.05 -12.20
N LYS A 127 -10.52 -1.12 -13.14
CA LYS A 127 -10.72 -1.36 -14.57
C LYS A 127 -9.57 -2.20 -15.10
N ASP A 128 -9.89 -3.25 -15.86
CA ASP A 128 -8.88 -4.01 -16.58
C ASP A 128 -8.10 -3.06 -17.51
N PRO A 129 -6.78 -3.25 -17.69
CA PRO A 129 -5.97 -2.44 -18.61
C PRO A 129 -6.54 -2.40 -20.04
N GLU A 130 -7.32 -3.40 -20.42
CA GLU A 130 -8.03 -3.48 -21.71
C GLU A 130 -9.22 -2.51 -21.82
N GLU A 131 -9.86 -2.12 -20.72
CA GLU A 131 -10.96 -1.14 -20.70
C GLU A 131 -10.45 0.31 -20.55
N ALA A 132 -9.28 0.50 -19.93
CA ALA A 132 -8.62 1.80 -19.83
C ALA A 132 -7.99 2.28 -21.15
N ALA A 133 -7.94 1.41 -22.18
CA ALA A 133 -7.55 1.75 -23.54
C ALA A 133 -8.68 2.38 -24.38
N GLY A 134 -9.78 2.80 -23.76
CA GLY A 134 -10.79 3.67 -24.37
C GLY A 134 -10.38 5.13 -24.29
N ASP A 135 -10.07 5.72 -25.43
CA ASP A 135 -9.92 7.17 -25.69
C ASP A 135 -8.62 7.86 -25.25
N VAL A 136 -7.48 7.18 -25.39
CA VAL A 136 -6.29 7.91 -25.89
C VAL A 136 -6.34 7.84 -27.42
N GLU A 137 -6.71 8.97 -28.05
CA GLU A 137 -6.38 9.21 -29.46
C GLU A 137 -4.85 9.23 -29.60
N ALA A 138 -4.27 8.04 -29.70
CA ALA A 138 -2.90 7.82 -30.11
C ALA A 138 -2.85 8.01 -31.63
N GLU A 139 -2.69 9.26 -32.09
CA GLU A 139 -2.16 9.53 -33.42
C GLU A 139 -0.67 9.18 -33.47
N ASP A 140 -0.35 7.90 -33.52
CA ASP A 140 0.84 7.43 -34.25
C ASP A 140 0.65 5.95 -34.60
N LYS A 141 -0.20 5.69 -35.58
CA LYS A 141 -0.16 4.39 -36.28
C LYS A 141 1.16 4.36 -37.07
N PRO A 142 2.01 3.33 -36.92
CA PRO A 142 3.13 3.17 -37.83
C PRO A 142 2.58 2.94 -39.25
N GLU A 143 2.82 3.90 -40.16
CA GLU A 143 2.46 3.76 -41.57
C GLU A 143 3.11 2.50 -42.13
N LYS A 144 2.31 1.60 -42.71
CA LYS A 144 2.81 0.40 -43.37
C LYS A 144 3.75 0.82 -44.52
N PRO A 145 4.94 0.21 -44.66
CA PRO A 145 5.88 0.58 -45.71
C PRO A 145 5.25 0.34 -47.09
N GLN A 146 5.29 1.37 -47.95
CA GLN A 146 4.81 1.25 -49.32
C GLN A 146 5.82 0.45 -50.14
N ILE A 147 5.35 -0.66 -50.71
CA ILE A 147 6.13 -1.50 -51.63
C ILE A 147 5.97 -0.91 -53.03
N ILE A 148 7.09 -0.58 -53.68
CA ILE A 148 7.12 -0.06 -55.04
C ILE A 148 7.80 -1.10 -55.93
N GLU A 149 7.16 -1.42 -57.05
CA GLU A 149 7.69 -2.33 -58.05
C GLU A 149 8.43 -1.55 -59.15
N CYS A 150 9.65 -1.97 -59.47
CA CYS A 150 10.45 -1.36 -60.53
C CYS A 150 9.89 -1.71 -61.92
N PRO A 151 9.42 -0.73 -62.72
CA PRO A 151 8.80 -0.99 -64.02
C PRO A 151 9.78 -1.50 -65.10
N LYS A 152 11.08 -1.58 -64.80
CA LYS A 152 12.12 -2.05 -65.73
C LYS A 152 12.54 -3.51 -65.47
N CYS A 153 12.45 -3.99 -64.23
CA CYS A 153 12.93 -5.33 -63.86
C CYS A 153 11.97 -6.13 -62.96
N GLY A 154 10.83 -5.56 -62.54
CA GLY A 154 9.82 -6.26 -61.73
C GLY A 154 10.25 -6.53 -60.29
N HIS A 155 11.30 -5.88 -59.79
CA HIS A 155 11.75 -6.06 -58.41
C HIS A 155 11.00 -5.12 -57.47
N GLU A 156 10.47 -5.67 -56.37
CA GLU A 156 9.72 -4.95 -55.33
C GLU A 156 10.64 -4.52 -54.19
N PHE A 157 10.55 -3.27 -53.74
CA PHE A 157 11.26 -2.78 -52.56
C PHE A 157 10.38 -1.88 -51.69
N SER A 158 10.60 -1.96 -50.37
CA SER A 158 9.88 -1.17 -49.37
C SER A 158 10.60 0.14 -49.08
N VAL A 159 9.87 1.26 -49.17
CA VAL A 159 10.38 2.59 -48.80
C VAL A 159 9.67 3.09 -47.55
N MET A 160 10.43 3.39 -46.50
CA MET A 160 9.93 4.13 -45.33
C MET A 160 10.15 5.62 -45.59
N LYS A 161 9.10 6.44 -45.51
CA LYS A 161 9.25 7.90 -45.59
C LYS A 161 9.85 8.40 -44.27
N GLU A 162 11.03 9.02 -44.31
CA GLU A 162 11.55 9.76 -43.16
C GLU A 162 10.66 10.98 -42.89
N LYS A 163 10.14 11.10 -41.64
CA LYS A 163 9.42 12.30 -41.18
C LYS A 163 10.41 13.48 -41.25
N LYS A 164 10.21 14.42 -42.18
CA LYS A 164 10.86 15.74 -42.12
C LYS A 164 10.32 16.46 -40.88
N GLY A 165 11.21 16.78 -39.95
CA GLY A 165 10.91 17.51 -38.71
C GLY A 165 10.47 18.94 -38.92
#